data_AF-A0A7R9JV90-F1
#
_entry.id   AF-A0A7R9JV90-F1
#
_cell.length_a   1.000
_cell.length_b   1.000
_cell.length_c   1.000
_cell.angle_alpha   90.00
_cell.angle_beta   90.00
_cell.angle_gamma   90.00
#
_symmetry.space_group_name_H-M   'P 1'
#
loop_
_entity.id
_entity.type
_entity.pdbx_description
1 polymer ?
#
loop_
_entity_poly.entity_id
_entity_poly.type
_entity_poly.pdbx_seq_one_letter_code
_entity_poly.pdbx_strand_id
1 'polypeptide(L)'
;HYTAPVSRLKTLLRERLVECGWKDQMHMLCRQIVKERGVDIKVDELLAEITPKARASVPDSVKKELLQKIKIQLTQDARSRV
;
A
#
# COMPACT_ATOMS: atom_id res chain seq x y z
N HIS A 1 6.11 8.63 21.28
CA HIS A 1 6.10 8.07 19.92
C HIS A 1 5.89 9.18 18.91
N TYR A 2 6.95 9.65 18.25
CA TYR A 2 6.86 10.69 17.21
C TYR A 2 6.64 10.00 15.86
N THR A 3 5.39 9.92 15.40
CA THR A 3 5.10 9.52 14.02
C THR A 3 5.43 10.71 13.13
N ALA A 4 6.45 10.58 12.29
CA ALA A 4 6.77 11.59 11.28
C ALA A 4 5.50 11.94 10.46
N PRO A 5 5.30 13.20 10.05
CA PRO A 5 4.15 13.60 9.25
C PRO A 5 4.07 12.71 8.02
N VAL A 6 3.05 11.86 7.96
CA VAL A 6 2.80 11.04 6.78
C VAL A 6 2.50 12.02 5.63
N SER A 7 3.33 12.00 4.58
CA SER A 7 3.07 12.80 3.38
C SER A 7 1.66 12.55 2.87
N ARG A 8 0.95 13.59 2.42
CA ARG A 8 -0.44 13.52 1.92
C ARG A 8 -0.67 12.38 0.92
N LEU A 9 0.32 12.06 0.07
CA LEU A 9 0.26 10.94 -0.88
C LEU A 9 0.22 9.56 -0.20
N LYS A 10 1.01 9.36 0.86
CA LYS A 10 0.99 8.13 1.66
C LYS A 10 -0.32 7.97 2.41
N THR A 11 -0.93 9.07 2.87
CA THR A 11 -2.28 9.03 3.48
C THR A 11 -3.33 8.62 2.45
N LEU A 12 -3.35 9.28 1.29
CA LEU A 12 -4.27 8.94 0.20
C LEU A 12 -4.15 7.49 -0.25
N LEU A 13 -2.93 6.98 -0.42
CA LEU A 13 -2.72 5.57 -0.76
C LEU A 13 -3.34 4.65 0.30
N ARG A 14 -3.13 4.92 1.60
CA ARG A 14 -3.70 4.08 2.66
C ARG A 14 -5.22 4.11 2.64
N GLU A 15 -5.83 5.27 2.45
CA GLU A 15 -7.29 5.42 2.34
C GLU A 15 -7.83 4.58 1.18
N ARG A 16 -7.25 4.72 -0.02
CA ARG A 16 -7.70 3.95 -1.19
C ARG A 16 -7.53 2.45 -1.05
N LEU A 17 -6.45 1.98 -0.41
CA LEU A 17 -6.24 0.55 -0.14
C LEU A 17 -7.24 -0.01 0.87
N VAL A 18 -7.76 0.82 1.79
CA VAL A 18 -8.84 0.41 2.70
C VAL A 18 -10.17 0.39 1.95
N GLU A 19 -10.50 1.46 1.24
CA GLU A 19 -11.76 1.60 0.52
C GLU A 19 -11.97 0.54 -0.56
N CYS A 20 -10.91 0.13 -1.27
CA CYS A 20 -11.00 -0.93 -2.28
C CYS A 20 -10.94 -2.34 -1.69
N GLY A 21 -10.93 -2.49 -0.36
CA GLY A 21 -10.90 -3.79 0.33
C GLY A 21 -9.54 -4.50 0.31
N TRP A 22 -8.49 -3.88 -0.24
CA TRP A 22 -7.17 -4.49 -0.34
C TRP A 22 -6.59 -4.86 1.04
N LYS A 23 -6.79 -4.01 2.06
CA LYS A 23 -6.33 -4.29 3.42
C LYS A 23 -6.91 -5.58 3.98
N ASP A 24 -8.21 -5.79 3.80
CA ASP A 24 -8.90 -6.98 4.29
C ASP A 24 -8.50 -8.21 3.49
N GLN A 25 -8.32 -8.07 2.18
CA GLN A 25 -7.74 -9.10 1.33
C GLN A 25 -6.35 -9.55 1.85
N MET A 26 -5.47 -8.60 2.21
CA MET A 26 -4.15 -8.94 2.75
C MET A 26 -4.24 -9.65 4.09
N HIS A 27 -5.14 -9.23 4.97
CA HIS A 27 -5.39 -9.94 6.23
C HIS A 27 -5.88 -11.38 6.01
N MET A 28 -6.76 -11.60 5.03
CA MET A 28 -7.24 -12.94 4.68
C MET A 28 -6.10 -13.82 4.14
N LEU A 29 -5.29 -13.28 3.23
CA LEU A 29 -4.14 -14.00 2.67
C LEU A 29 -3.09 -14.34 3.74
N CYS A 30 -2.78 -13.42 4.66
CA CYS A 30 -1.88 -13.71 5.78
C CYS A 30 -2.41 -14.86 6.64
N ARG A 31 -3.71 -14.84 6.99
CA ARG A 31 -4.33 -15.92 7.77
C ARG A 31 -4.26 -17.26 7.04
N GLN A 32 -4.46 -17.26 5.73
CA GLN A 32 -4.35 -18.47 4.91
C GLN A 32 -2.92 -19.03 4.92
N ILE A 33 -1.91 -18.19 4.72
CA ILE A 33 -0.50 -18.60 4.73
C ILE A 33 -0.12 -19.21 6.09
N VAL A 34 -0.51 -18.57 7.20
CA VAL A 34 -0.26 -19.09 8.56
C VAL A 34 -0.99 -20.42 8.77
N LYS A 35 -2.21 -20.57 8.26
CA LYS A 35 -2.96 -21.85 8.35
C LYS A 35 -2.28 -22.97 7.56
N GLU A 36 -1.74 -22.67 6.38
CA GLU A 36 -1.09 -23.65 5.50
C GLU A 36 0.31 -24.05 5.98
N ARG A 37 1.07 -23.11 6.54
CA ARG A 37 2.45 -23.34 7.01
C ARG A 37 2.54 -23.77 8.48
N GLY A 38 1.48 -23.54 9.25
CA GLY A 38 1.47 -23.72 10.70
C GLY A 38 1.91 -22.47 11.45
N VAL A 39 1.71 -22.48 12.78
CA VAL A 39 1.94 -21.33 13.66
C VAL A 39 3.42 -20.97 13.85
N ASP A 40 4.35 -21.85 13.48
CA ASP A 40 5.80 -21.65 13.64
C ASP A 40 6.44 -20.82 12.52
N ILE A 41 5.66 -20.36 11.53
CA ILE A 41 6.16 -19.49 10.48
C ILE A 41 6.71 -18.19 11.07
N LYS A 42 7.93 -17.82 10.67
CA LYS A 42 8.53 -16.55 11.10
C LYS A 42 7.92 -15.38 10.35
N VAL A 43 7.89 -14.21 11.00
CA VAL A 43 7.38 -12.97 10.40
C VAL A 43 8.08 -12.65 9.08
N ASP A 44 9.40 -12.81 9.01
CA ASP A 44 10.16 -12.52 7.78
C ASP A 44 9.80 -13.47 6.63
N GLU A 45 9.51 -14.73 6.93
CA GLU A 45 9.06 -15.72 5.93
C GLU A 45 7.65 -15.38 5.43
N LEU A 46 6.74 -15.02 6.34
CA LEU A 46 5.42 -14.52 5.99
C LEU A 46 5.52 -13.26 5.12
N LEU A 47 6.39 -12.31 5.47
CA LEU A 47 6.64 -11.08 4.72
C LEU A 47 7.20 -11.37 3.33
N ALA A 48 8.16 -12.28 3.22
CA ALA A 48 8.74 -12.69 1.94
C ALA A 48 7.68 -13.26 1.00
N GLU A 49 6.69 -13.99 1.54
CA GLU A 49 5.61 -14.57 0.74
C GLU A 49 4.49 -13.57 0.41
N ILE A 50 4.03 -12.77 1.39
CA ILE A 50 2.88 -11.88 1.20
C ILE A 50 3.24 -10.63 0.39
N THR A 51 4.45 -10.08 0.54
CA THR A 51 4.86 -8.82 -0.10
C THR A 51 4.68 -8.81 -1.63
N PRO A 52 5.15 -9.82 -2.40
CA PRO A 52 4.93 -9.83 -3.85
C PRO A 52 3.45 -9.94 -4.21
N LYS A 53 2.67 -10.77 -3.49
CA LYS A 53 1.21 -10.91 -3.70
C LYS A 53 0.48 -9.58 -3.45
N ALA A 54 0.85 -8.91 -2.36
CA ALA A 54 0.32 -7.62 -1.94
C ALA A 54 0.58 -6.52 -2.97
N ARG A 55 1.80 -6.45 -3.52
CA ARG A 55 2.16 -5.49 -4.57
C ARG A 55 1.42 -5.75 -5.87
N ALA A 56 1.27 -7.03 -6.25
CA ALA A 56 0.57 -7.42 -7.47
C ALA A 56 -0.95 -7.15 -7.39
N SER A 57 -1.55 -7.31 -6.20
CA SER A 57 -3.00 -7.14 -6.02
C SER A 57 -3.45 -5.68 -5.91
N VAL A 58 -2.54 -4.70 -5.89
CA VAL A 58 -2.94 -3.28 -5.90
C VAL A 58 -3.68 -2.96 -7.21
N PRO A 59 -4.93 -2.48 -7.16
CA PRO A 59 -5.69 -2.16 -8.36
C PRO A 59 -5.06 -1.05 -9.19
N ASP A 60 -5.12 -1.17 -10.52
CA ASP A 60 -4.58 -0.15 -11.42
C ASP A 60 -5.28 1.20 -11.32
N SER A 61 -6.55 1.22 -10.91
CA SER A 61 -7.29 2.45 -10.60
C SER A 61 -6.59 3.26 -9.50
N VAL A 62 -6.17 2.60 -8.42
CA VAL A 62 -5.42 3.21 -7.31
C VAL A 62 -4.06 3.73 -7.79
N LYS A 63 -3.33 2.92 -8.57
CA LYS A 63 -2.02 3.34 -9.14
C LYS A 63 -2.17 4.56 -10.04
N LYS A 64 -3.17 4.58 -10.92
CA LYS A 64 -3.46 5.68 -11.85
C LYS A 64 -3.82 6.96 -11.10
N GLU A 65 -4.66 6.87 -10.08
CA GLU A 65 -5.03 8.03 -9.27
C GLU A 65 -3.81 8.65 -8.58
N LEU A 66 -2.96 7.82 -7.96
CA LEU A 66 -1.75 8.30 -7.29
C LEU A 66 -0.78 8.94 -8.29
N LEU A 67 -0.58 8.31 -9.45
CA LEU A 67 0.26 8.87 -10.51
C LEU A 67 -0.25 10.23 -10.99
N GLN A 68 -1.57 10.38 -11.16
CA GLN A 68 -2.18 11.67 -11.51
C GLN A 68 -1.93 12.73 -10.43
N LYS A 69 -2.07 12.38 -9.14
CA LYS A 69 -1.80 13.31 -8.04
C LYS A 69 -0.33 13.74 -8.00
N ILE A 70 0.61 12.81 -8.22
CA ILE A 70 2.04 13.14 -8.32
C ILE A 70 2.29 14.11 -9.48
N LYS A 71 1.73 13.85 -10.67
CA LYS A 71 1.88 14.74 -11.83
C LYS A 71 1.35 16.15 -11.56
N ILE A 72 0.19 16.26 -10.91
CA ILE A 72 -0.41 17.54 -10.54
C ILE A 72 0.50 18.30 -9.57
N GLN A 73 1.01 17.63 -8.53
CA GLN A 73 1.92 18.23 -7.56
C GLN A 73 3.20 18.75 -8.23
N LEU A 74 3.85 17.93 -9.06
CA LEU A 74 5.06 18.33 -9.80
C LEU A 74 4.81 19.52 -10.73
N THR A 75 3.65 19.57 -11.38
CA THR A 75 3.27 20.69 -12.27
C THR A 75 3.01 21.98 -11.48
N GLN A 76 2.36 21.89 -10.32
CA GLN A 76 2.09 23.03 -9.44
C GLN A 76 3.39 23.57 -8.81
N ASP A 77 4.29 22.68 -8.41
CA ASP A 77 5.60 23.05 -7.87
C ASP A 77 6.46 23.76 -8.92
N ALA A 78 6.43 23.30 -10.17
CA ALA A 78 7.13 23.97 -11.27
C ALA A 78 6.56 25.38 -11.54
N ARG A 79 5.24 25.55 -11.45
CA ARG A 79 4.58 26.86 -11.65
C ARG A 79 4.83 27.85 -10.51
N SER A 80 5.03 27.37 -9.29
CA SER A 80 5.28 28.20 -8.10
C SER A 80 6.74 28.68 -7.99
N ARG A 81 7.63 28.17 -8.85
CA ARG A 81 9.07 28.52 -8.90
C ARG A 81 9.42 29.51 -10.02
N VAL A 82 8.43 29.93 -10.82
CA VAL A 82 8.53 30.93 -11.89
C VAL A 82 7.80 32.19 -11.42
#